data_AF-A0A2V7BKM6-F1
#
_entry.id   AF-A0A2V7BKM6-F1
#
_cell.length_a   1.000
_cell.length_b   1.000
_cell.length_c   1.000
_cell.angle_alpha   90.00
_cell.angle_beta   90.00
_cell.angle_gamma   90.00
#
_symmetry.space_group_name_H-M   'P 1'
#
loop_
_entity.id
_entity.type
_entity.pdbx_description
1 polymer ?
#
loop_
_entity_poly.entity_id
_entity_poly.type
_entity_poly.pdbx_seq_one_letter_code
_entity_poly.pdbx_strand_id
1 'polypeptide(L)' 'MSELDRIKEQIAYLKYWQGIMVVTDITLVGWLLTAGDSASLLIFSLAIAGVIALTLGIVSLHRQIERRIERIGSL' A
#
# COMPACT_ATOMS: atom_id res chain seq x y z
N MET A 1 -28.69 5.87 -3.20
CA MET A 1 -27.56 5.22 -3.89
C MET A 1 -27.66 3.74 -3.63
N SER A 2 -27.49 2.91 -4.66
CA SER A 2 -27.51 1.45 -4.51
C SER A 2 -26.33 1.01 -3.64
N GLU A 3 -26.47 -0.07 -2.85
CA GLU A 3 -25.35 -0.63 -2.09
C GLU A 3 -24.14 -0.94 -2.98
N LEU A 4 -24.40 -1.30 -4.23
CA LEU A 4 -23.40 -1.53 -5.27
C LEU A 4 -22.56 -0.27 -5.57
N ASP A 5 -23.20 0.91 -5.66
CA ASP A 5 -22.50 2.17 -5.94
C ASP A 5 -21.56 2.53 -4.79
N ARG A 6 -22.01 2.32 -3.55
CA ARG A 6 -21.20 2.56 -2.35
C ARG A 6 -19.97 1.65 -2.30
N ILE A 7 -20.11 0.36 -2.65
CA ILE A 7 -18.97 -0.57 -2.66
C ILE A 7 -17.97 -0.19 -3.76
N LYS A 8 -18.44 0.19 -4.95
CA LYS A 8 -17.57 0.66 -6.04
C LYS A 8 -16.77 1.89 -5.65
N GLU A 9 -17.39 2.86 -4.99
CA GLU A 9 -16.71 4.07 -4.50
C GLU A 9 -15.65 3.74 -3.44
N GLN A 10 -15.97 2.83 -2.51
CA GLN A 10 -15.01 2.35 -1.52
C GLN A 10 -13.82 1.62 -2.15
N ILE A 11 -14.04 0.81 -3.19
CA ILE A 11 -12.96 0.16 -3.95
C ILE A 11 -12.10 1.20 -4.66
N ALA A 12 -12.71 2.22 -5.30
CA ALA A 12 -11.96 3.29 -5.96
C ALA A 12 -11.06 4.04 -4.98
N TYR A 13 -11.60 4.38 -3.80
CA TYR A 13 -10.82 5.01 -2.72
C TYR A 13 -9.67 4.14 -2.23
N LEU A 14 -9.91 2.84 -2.02
CA LEU A 14 -8.86 1.90 -1.59
C LEU A 14 -7.77 1.74 -2.65
N LYS A 15 -8.13 1.66 -3.94
CA LYS A 15 -7.16 1.58 -5.05
C LYS A 15 -6.31 2.84 -5.14
N TYR A 16 -6.90 4.01 -4.91
CA TYR A 16 -6.17 5.27 -4.84
C TYR A 16 -5.11 5.24 -3.73
N TRP A 17 -5.49 4.84 -2.52
CA TRP A 17 -4.54 4.71 -1.41
C TRP A 17 -3.48 3.64 -1.63
N GLN A 18 -3.85 2.51 -2.23
CA GLN A 18 -2.89 1.47 -2.58
C GLN A 18 -1.83 2.01 -3.55
N GLY A 19 -2.22 2.82 -4.53
CA GLY A 19 -1.30 3.48 -5.46
C GLY A 19 -0.32 4.42 -4.73
N ILE A 20 -0.83 5.26 -3.82
CA ILE A 20 0.03 6.15 -3.01
C ILE A 20 1.04 5.33 -2.21
N MET A 21 0.59 4.28 -1.52
CA MET A 21 1.48 3.42 -0.73
C MET A 21 2.58 2.78 -1.60
N VAL A 22 2.24 2.28 -2.79
CA VAL A 22 3.22 1.69 -3.73
C VAL A 22 4.26 2.72 -4.15
N VAL A 23 3.86 3.94 -4.50
CA VAL A 23 4.81 5.01 -4.90
C VAL A 23 5.72 5.40 -3.72
N THR A 24 5.16 5.51 -2.51
CA THR A 24 5.94 5.77 -1.29
C THR A 24 6.94 4.64 -1.02
N ASP A 25 6.53 3.38 -1.19
CA ASP A 25 7.39 2.21 -0.98
C ASP A 25 8.54 2.18 -1.99
N ILE A 26 8.26 2.39 -3.29
CA ILE A 26 9.28 2.50 -4.34
C ILE A 26 10.26 3.62 -4.04
N THR A 27 9.77 4.77 -3.57
CA THR A 27 10.63 5.92 -3.22
C THR A 27 11.55 5.59 -2.05
N LEU A 28 11.04 4.92 -1.02
CA LEU A 28 11.82 4.52 0.15
C LEU A 28 12.87 3.45 -0.19
N VAL A 29 12.51 2.48 -1.04
CA VAL A 29 13.44 1.48 -1.58
C VAL A 29 14.52 2.15 -2.43
N GLY A 30 14.15 3.10 -3.30
CA GLY A 30 15.10 3.87 -4.09
C GLY A 30 16.09 4.64 -3.22
N TRP A 31 15.60 5.27 -2.15
CA TRP A 31 16.45 5.93 -1.16
C TRP A 31 17.42 4.95 -0.51
N LEU A 32 16.95 3.77 -0.05
CA LEU A 32 17.78 2.71 0.54
C LEU A 32 18.91 2.26 -0.39
N LEU A 33 18.66 2.12 -1.70
CA LEU A 33 19.68 1.74 -2.68
C LEU A 33 20.76 2.82 -2.86
N THR A 34 20.40 4.10 -2.69
CA THR A 34 21.31 5.23 -2.87
C THR A 34 21.97 5.73 -1.59
N ALA A 35 21.46 5.35 -0.42
CA ALA A 35 21.93 5.86 0.88
C ALA A 35 23.36 5.39 1.23
N GLY A 36 23.77 4.23 0.70
CA GLY A 36 25.16 3.73 0.61
C GLY A 36 26.00 3.90 1.87
N ASP A 37 26.79 4.96 1.93
CA ASP A 37 27.78 5.23 2.99
C ASP A 37 27.44 6.45 3.87
N SER A 38 26.28 7.09 3.64
CA SER A 38 25.93 8.37 4.27
C SER A 38 24.88 8.28 5.38
N ALA A 39 24.10 7.20 5.41
CA ALA A 39 23.04 7.00 6.39
C ALA A 39 23.56 6.26 7.63
N SER A 40 23.13 6.69 8.81
CA SER A 40 23.41 5.93 10.04
C SER A 40 22.68 4.58 10.01
N LEU A 41 23.30 3.55 10.62
CA LEU A 41 22.71 2.21 10.75
C LEU A 41 21.28 2.23 11.33
N LEU A 42 20.99 3.19 12.21
CA LEU A 42 19.65 3.38 12.77
C LEU A 42 18.64 3.85 11.72
N ILE A 43 19.00 4.83 10.88
CA ILE A 43 18.10 5.31 9.82
C ILE A 43 17.90 4.22 8.77
N PHE A 44 18.96 3.48 8.43
CA PHE A 44 18.89 2.39 7.46
C PHE A 44 17.97 1.25 7.94
N SER A 45 18.13 0.81 9.19
CA SER A 45 17.26 -0.22 9.80
C SER A 45 15.80 0.24 9.93
N LEU A 46 15.57 1.51 10.29
CA LEU A 46 14.24 2.10 10.34
C LEU A 46 13.59 2.19 8.96
N ALA A 47 14.37 2.53 7.92
CA ALA A 47 13.90 2.56 6.54
C ALA A 47 13.50 1.15 6.05
N ILE A 48 14.30 0.12 6.36
CA ILE A 48 13.95 -1.28 6.07
C ILE A 48 12.65 -1.67 6.77
N ALA A 49 12.51 -1.36 8.07
CA ALA A 49 11.28 -1.60 8.81
C ALA A 49 10.07 -0.86 8.18
N GLY A 50 10.30 0.37 7.71
CA GLY A 50 9.31 1.16 6.97
C GLY A 50 8.85 0.50 5.68
N VAL A 51 9.80 0.00 4.85
CA VAL A 51 9.48 -0.76 3.63
C VAL A 51 8.64 -1.98 3.96
N ILE A 52 9.06 -2.79 4.95
CA ILE A 52 8.31 -3.98 5.37
C ILE A 52 6.88 -3.61 5.81
N ALA A 53 6.73 -2.55 6.60
CA ALA A 53 5.43 -2.07 7.05
C ALA A 53 4.55 -1.58 5.89
N LEU A 54 5.12 -0.84 4.93
CA LEU A 54 4.42 -0.37 3.73
C LEU A 54 3.99 -1.54 2.84
N THR A 55 4.89 -2.48 2.57
CA THR A 55 4.58 -3.70 1.80
C THR A 55 3.43 -4.48 2.47
N LEU A 56 3.44 -4.67 3.79
CA LEU A 56 2.34 -5.30 4.52
C LEU A 56 1.03 -4.50 4.39
N GLY A 57 1.10 -3.17 4.46
CA GLY A 57 -0.04 -2.28 4.23
C GLY A 57 -0.64 -2.43 2.84
N ILE A 58 0.20 -2.47 1.80
CA ILE A 58 -0.21 -2.67 0.40
C ILE A 58 -0.91 -4.02 0.24
N VAL A 59 -0.33 -5.11 0.78
CA VAL A 59 -0.94 -6.45 0.71
C VAL A 59 -2.27 -6.50 1.47
N SER A 60 -2.37 -5.84 2.62
CA SER A 60 -3.60 -5.76 3.40
C SER A 60 -4.70 -5.02 2.64
N LEU A 61 -4.39 -3.86 2.05
CA LEU A 61 -5.33 -3.10 1.21
C LEU A 61 -5.75 -3.89 -0.02
N HIS A 62 -4.81 -4.56 -0.68
CA HIS A 62 -5.10 -5.39 -1.84
C HIS A 62 -6.11 -6.50 -1.49
N ARG A 63 -5.89 -7.23 -0.38
CA ARG A 63 -6.83 -8.24 0.13
C ARG A 63 -8.19 -7.66 0.56
N GLN A 64 -8.24 -6.40 0.98
CA GLN A 64 -9.52 -5.74 1.28
C GLN A 64 -10.29 -5.40 0.02
N ILE A 65 -9.61 -4.96 -1.04
CA ILE A 65 -10.22 -4.69 -2.34
C ILE A 65 -10.78 -5.97 -2.93
N GLU A 66 -10.00 -7.06 -2.94
CA GLU A 66 -10.41 -8.37 -3.44
C GLU A 66 -11.69 -8.87 -2.76
N ARG A 67 -11.71 -8.87 -1.42
CA ARG A 67 -12.90 -9.24 -0.62
C ARG A 67 -14.13 -8.37 -0.89
N ARG A 68 -13.95 -7.11 -1.28
CA ARG A 68 -15.06 -6.20 -1.63
C ARG A 68 -15.57 -6.46 -3.05
N ILE A 69 -14.68 -6.83 -3.97
CA ILE A 69 -15.03 -7.23 -5.33
C ILE A 69 -15.81 -8.55 -5.31
N GLU A 70 -15.35 -9.55 -4.53
CA GLU A 70 -16.07 -10.82 -4.35
C GLU A 70 -17.50 -10.59 -3.84
N ARG A 71 -17.68 -9.66 -2.91
CA ARG A 71 -18.99 -9.28 -2.38
C ARG A 71 -19.94 -8.69 -3.43
N ILE A 72 -19.39 -8.01 -4.44
CA ILE A 72 -20.17 -7.53 -5.60
C ILE A 72 -20.51 -8.71 -6.52
N GLY A 73 -19.56 -9.62 -6.77
CA GLY A 73 -19.78 -10.78 -7.64
C GLY A 73 -20.74 -11.83 -7.08
N SER A 74 -20.96 -11.84 -5.76
CA SER A 74 -21.92 -12.72 -5.08
C SER A 74 -23.35 -12.16 -4.99
N LEU A 75 -23.59 -10.93 -5.44
CA LEU A 75 -24.90 -10.25 -5.48
C LEU A 75 -25.49 -10.34 -6.90
#